data_AF-A0A1Z4R0W7-F1
#
_entry.id   AF-A0A1Z4R0W7-F1
#
_cell.length_a   1.000
_cell.length_b   1.000
_cell.length_c   1.000
_cell.angle_alpha   90.00
_cell.angle_beta   90.00
_cell.angle_gamma   90.00
#
_symmetry.space_group_name_H-M   'P 1'
#
loop_
_entity.id
_entity.type
_entity.pdbx_description
1 polymer ?
#
loop_
_entity_poly.entity_id
_entity_poly.type
_entity_poly.pdbx_seq_one_letter_code
_entity_poly.pdbx_strand_id
1 'polypeptide(L)'
;MVDKFELLECHDEDVISFENLLSKFCDFKNDISQMLLKKMQSFFYQDDGCNHSIIERFQKLSPTSFGDCQVSLNLSSNRNGEPCEILRLGSEKWQKGKLRLNAFIHIPIADRQQNKHGNIEFTLEFCPDESQYHHPVSESPLDDLRRIINNEENTAN
;
A
#
# COMPACT_ATOMS: atom_id res chain seq x y z
N MET A 1 8.63 -11.12 -17.75
CA MET A 1 7.50 -11.24 -16.81
C MET A 1 7.17 -9.85 -16.33
N VAL A 2 5.90 -9.47 -16.32
CA VAL A 2 5.46 -8.18 -15.77
C VAL A 2 5.08 -8.44 -14.33
N ASP A 3 5.84 -7.89 -13.38
CA ASP A 3 5.51 -7.98 -11.95
C ASP A 3 4.07 -7.47 -11.75
N LYS A 4 3.19 -8.33 -11.23
CA LYS A 4 1.78 -8.02 -11.01
C LYS A 4 1.61 -7.52 -9.59
N PHE A 5 1.53 -6.21 -9.44
CA PHE A 5 1.22 -5.56 -8.17
C PHE A 5 -0.29 -5.57 -7.93
N GLU A 6 -0.71 -5.99 -6.75
CA GLU A 6 -2.11 -6.00 -6.31
C GLU A 6 -2.28 -5.10 -5.08
N LEU A 7 -3.47 -4.54 -4.88
CA LEU A 7 -3.76 -3.70 -3.71
C LEU A 7 -3.50 -4.50 -2.43
N LEU A 8 -2.73 -3.93 -1.51
CA LEU A 8 -2.36 -4.60 -0.27
C LEU A 8 -3.52 -4.54 0.72
N GLU A 9 -4.29 -5.63 0.78
CA GLU A 9 -5.32 -5.85 1.79
C GLU A 9 -4.70 -6.58 3.01
N CYS A 10 -4.28 -5.79 4.00
CA CYS A 10 -3.75 -6.28 5.27
C CYS A 10 -4.60 -5.80 6.44
N HIS A 11 -4.72 -6.66 7.46
CA HIS A 11 -5.36 -6.33 8.72
C HIS A 11 -4.44 -5.40 9.53
N ASP A 12 -5.02 -4.56 10.38
CA ASP A 12 -4.25 -3.57 11.15
C ASP A 12 -3.23 -4.18 12.12
N GLU A 13 -3.49 -5.42 12.54
CA GLU A 13 -2.62 -6.23 13.40
C GLU A 13 -1.61 -7.10 12.64
N ASP A 14 -1.65 -7.10 11.29
CA ASP A 14 -0.59 -7.73 10.50
C ASP A 14 0.74 -7.02 10.74
N VAL A 15 1.86 -7.71 10.58
CA VAL A 15 3.20 -7.14 10.79
C VAL A 15 3.90 -7.02 9.46
N ILE A 16 4.50 -5.87 9.20
CA ILE A 16 5.34 -5.62 8.03
C ILE A 16 6.79 -5.42 8.46
N SER A 17 7.70 -6.06 7.73
CA SER A 17 9.14 -5.84 7.76
C SER A 17 9.51 -5.05 6.53
N PHE A 18 9.92 -3.79 6.70
CA PHE A 18 10.32 -2.89 5.61
C PHE A 18 11.64 -2.22 6.00
N GLU A 19 12.65 -2.25 5.13
CA GLU A 19 14.00 -1.72 5.43
C GLU A 19 14.61 -2.26 6.75
N ASN A 20 14.34 -3.54 7.07
CA ASN A 20 14.71 -4.19 8.35
C ASN A 20 14.04 -3.61 9.60
N LEU A 21 13.01 -2.78 9.44
CA LEU A 21 12.17 -2.30 10.53
C LEU A 21 10.87 -3.11 10.57
N LEU A 22 10.54 -3.59 11.76
CA LEU A 22 9.31 -4.32 12.02
C LEU A 22 8.28 -3.38 12.65
N SER A 23 7.11 -3.29 12.05
CA SER A 23 6.00 -2.51 12.57
C SER A 23 4.68 -3.20 12.31
N LYS A 24 3.68 -2.91 13.15
CA LYS A 24 2.31 -3.28 12.82
C LYS A 24 1.86 -2.51 11.58
N PHE A 25 0.98 -3.09 10.80
CA PHE A 25 0.53 -2.49 9.56
C PHE A 25 -0.23 -1.18 9.79
N CYS A 26 -0.98 -1.06 10.90
CA CYS A 26 -1.61 0.20 11.30
C CYS A 26 -0.58 1.30 11.59
N ASP A 27 0.48 0.97 12.33
CA ASP A 27 1.56 1.91 12.65
C ASP A 27 2.31 2.31 11.39
N PHE A 28 2.59 1.36 10.50
CA PHE A 28 3.22 1.61 9.20
C PHE A 28 2.40 2.56 8.31
N LYS A 29 1.07 2.37 8.23
CA LYS A 29 0.18 3.30 7.52
C LYS A 29 0.20 4.70 8.13
N ASN A 30 0.21 4.79 9.46
CA ASN A 30 0.29 6.06 10.17
C ASN A 30 1.62 6.75 9.90
N ASP A 31 2.73 6.02 9.91
CA ASP A 31 4.06 6.54 9.62
C ASP A 31 4.17 7.08 8.20
N ILE A 32 3.64 6.36 7.20
CA ILE A 32 3.56 6.86 5.82
C ILE A 32 2.73 8.13 5.75
N SER A 33 1.55 8.14 6.39
CA SER A 33 0.66 9.30 6.42
C SER A 33 1.37 10.53 7.00
N GLN A 34 2.04 10.36 8.14
CA GLN A 34 2.79 11.43 8.81
C GLN A 34 4.00 11.88 7.99
N MET A 35 4.72 10.96 7.35
CA MET A 35 5.81 11.27 6.45
C MET A 35 5.32 12.13 5.27
N LEU A 36 4.23 11.72 4.62
CA LEU A 36 3.64 12.44 3.49
C LEU A 36 3.14 13.82 3.92
N LEU A 37 2.45 13.93 5.06
CA LEU A 37 2.00 15.20 5.63
C LEU A 37 3.16 16.16 5.91
N LYS A 38 4.24 15.68 6.53
CA LYS A 38 5.43 16.51 6.80
C LYS A 38 6.11 16.97 5.51
N LYS A 39 6.25 16.08 4.52
CA LYS A 39 6.81 16.43 3.21
C LYS A 39 5.94 17.45 2.48
N MET A 40 4.62 17.30 2.56
CA MET A 40 3.65 18.22 1.98
C MET A 40 3.75 19.61 2.63
N GLN A 41 3.77 19.67 3.97
CA GLN A 41 3.93 20.94 4.70
C GLN A 41 5.26 21.62 4.36
N SER A 42 6.36 20.87 4.37
CA SER A 42 7.66 21.36 3.94
C SER A 42 7.60 21.96 2.53
N PHE A 43 7.00 21.23 1.58
CA PHE A 43 6.91 21.69 0.20
C PHE A 43 6.07 22.96 0.02
N PHE A 44 4.99 23.14 0.79
CA PHE A 44 4.11 24.29 0.63
C PHE A 44 4.50 25.52 1.45
N TYR A 45 5.16 25.33 2.60
CA TYR A 45 5.48 26.40 3.56
C TYR A 45 6.98 26.73 3.63
N GLN A 46 7.83 26.11 2.80
CA GLN A 46 9.21 26.57 2.65
C GLN A 46 9.23 27.96 2.01
N ASP A 47 9.87 28.90 2.72
CA ASP A 47 10.14 30.26 2.23
C ASP A 47 11.24 30.17 1.16
N ASP A 48 10.84 30.17 -0.11
CA ASP A 48 11.73 30.04 -1.27
C ASP A 48 12.30 31.39 -1.73
N GLY A 49 12.22 32.43 -0.87
CA GLY A 49 12.69 33.78 -1.16
C GLY A 49 11.87 34.50 -2.24
N CYS A 50 10.79 33.87 -2.71
CA CYS A 50 9.82 34.47 -3.60
C CYS A 50 8.67 35.03 -2.76
N ASN A 51 8.20 36.23 -3.09
CA ASN A 51 7.09 36.90 -2.38
C ASN A 51 5.74 36.15 -2.43
N HIS A 52 5.69 34.93 -2.98
CA HIS A 52 4.47 34.12 -3.06
C HIS A 52 4.78 32.66 -2.74
N SER A 53 3.97 32.08 -1.83
CA SER A 53 4.05 30.66 -1.48
C SER A 53 3.73 29.78 -2.69
N ILE A 54 4.23 28.54 -2.69
CA ILE A 54 3.95 27.55 -3.73
C ILE A 54 2.43 27.32 -3.88
N ILE A 55 1.66 27.40 -2.79
CA ILE A 55 0.20 27.32 -2.82
C ILE A 55 -0.40 28.42 -3.71
N GLU A 56 0.05 29.66 -3.59
CA GLU A 56 -0.47 30.79 -4.39
C GLU A 56 -0.14 30.63 -5.87
N ARG A 57 0.96 29.95 -6.22
CA ARG A 57 1.28 29.61 -7.62
C ARG A 57 0.32 28.56 -8.17
N PHE A 58 0.00 27.53 -7.39
CA PHE A 58 -1.00 26.53 -7.79
C PHE A 58 -2.41 27.10 -7.88
N GLN A 59 -2.76 28.05 -7.01
CA GLN A 59 -4.03 28.78 -7.11
C GLN A 59 -4.14 29.58 -8.42
N LYS A 60 -3.04 30.12 -8.96
CA LYS A 60 -3.06 30.80 -10.26
C LYS A 60 -3.31 29.85 -11.44
N LEU A 61 -3.09 28.55 -11.26
CA LEU A 61 -3.37 27.52 -12.27
C LEU A 61 -4.82 27.01 -12.21
N SER A 62 -5.54 27.29 -11.13
CA SER A 62 -6.92 26.82 -10.98
C SER A 62 -7.92 27.49 -11.91
N PRO A 63 -7.94 28.83 -12.11
CA PRO A 63 -8.94 29.44 -12.97
C PRO A 63 -8.65 29.09 -14.43
N THR A 64 -9.57 28.38 -15.06
CA THR A 64 -9.52 28.08 -16.49
C THR A 64 -10.77 28.59 -17.20
N SER A 65 -10.75 28.62 -18.52
CA SER A 65 -11.94 28.91 -19.34
C SER A 65 -13.10 27.91 -19.13
N PHE A 66 -12.84 26.79 -18.45
CA PHE A 66 -13.81 25.74 -18.13
C PHE A 66 -14.26 25.75 -16.66
N GLY A 67 -13.80 26.73 -15.86
CA GLY A 67 -14.03 26.81 -14.42
C GLY A 67 -12.78 26.51 -13.60
N ASP A 68 -12.96 26.33 -12.29
CA ASP A 68 -11.86 26.05 -11.36
C ASP A 68 -11.37 24.60 -11.49
N CYS A 69 -10.13 24.45 -11.94
CA CYS A 69 -9.45 23.17 -12.06
C CYS A 69 -8.93 22.72 -10.69
N GLN A 70 -9.22 21.47 -10.33
CA GLN A 70 -8.62 20.81 -9.18
C GLN A 70 -7.20 20.35 -9.52
N VAL A 71 -6.21 20.79 -8.74
CA VAL A 71 -4.82 20.36 -8.90
C VAL A 71 -4.48 19.26 -7.90
N SER A 72 -3.96 18.14 -8.41
CA SER A 72 -3.46 17.03 -7.61
C SER A 72 -2.04 16.67 -8.01
N LEU A 73 -1.20 16.35 -7.03
CA LEU A 73 0.15 15.81 -7.24
C LEU A 73 0.11 14.30 -7.03
N ASN A 74 0.65 13.53 -7.99
CA ASN A 74 0.83 12.09 -7.87
C ASN A 74 2.28 11.80 -7.47
N LEU A 75 2.47 11.07 -6.37
CA LEU A 75 3.73 10.57 -5.87
C LEU A 75 3.69 9.05 -5.89
N SER A 76 4.33 8.45 -6.89
CA SER A 76 4.50 7.00 -6.99
C SER A 76 5.93 6.61 -6.64
N SER A 77 6.10 5.55 -5.85
CA SER A 77 7.41 4.94 -5.62
C SER A 77 7.93 4.25 -6.89
N ASN A 78 9.13 3.68 -6.83
CA ASN A 78 9.75 2.99 -7.95
C ASN A 78 8.81 1.92 -8.54
N ARG A 79 8.76 1.81 -9.87
CA ARG A 79 7.92 0.83 -10.59
C ARG A 79 8.24 -0.61 -10.22
N ASN A 80 9.48 -0.86 -9.81
CA ASN A 80 9.94 -2.18 -9.39
C ASN A 80 9.53 -2.54 -7.97
N GLY A 81 9.00 -1.58 -7.19
CA GLY A 81 8.75 -1.73 -5.75
C GLY A 81 10.03 -1.87 -4.91
N GLU A 82 9.85 -1.84 -3.60
CA GLU A 82 10.92 -2.01 -2.61
C GLU A 82 10.72 -3.33 -1.85
N PRO A 83 11.79 -4.08 -1.52
CA PRO A 83 11.67 -5.37 -0.87
C PRO A 83 11.07 -5.25 0.54
N CYS A 84 10.13 -6.14 0.86
CA CYS A 84 9.47 -6.20 2.16
C CYS A 84 9.02 -7.62 2.49
N GLU A 85 8.70 -7.85 3.76
CA GLU A 85 8.11 -9.10 4.22
C GLU A 85 6.86 -8.79 5.04
N ILE A 86 5.80 -9.58 4.86
CA ILE A 86 4.52 -9.38 5.56
C ILE A 86 4.17 -10.65 6.30
N LEU A 87 3.84 -10.54 7.59
CA LEU A 87 3.30 -11.61 8.41
C LEU A 87 1.84 -11.31 8.70
N ARG A 88 0.95 -12.08 8.08
CA ARG A 88 -0.50 -11.97 8.31
C ARG A 88 -0.89 -12.72 9.58
N LEU A 89 -1.89 -12.20 10.30
CA LEU A 89 -2.47 -12.92 11.43
C LEU A 89 -2.97 -14.31 11.01
N GLY A 90 -2.54 -15.34 11.74
CA GLY A 90 -2.88 -16.73 11.46
C GLY A 90 -1.98 -17.42 10.42
N SER A 91 -1.04 -16.70 9.82
CA SER A 91 -0.02 -17.30 8.97
C SER A 91 1.17 -17.82 9.79
N GLU A 92 1.67 -18.99 9.43
CA GLU A 92 2.86 -19.58 10.07
C GLU A 92 4.19 -19.02 9.52
N LYS A 93 4.15 -18.29 8.40
CA LYS A 93 5.33 -17.87 7.64
C LYS A 93 5.22 -16.45 7.13
N TRP A 94 6.37 -15.79 7.00
CA TRP A 94 6.52 -14.49 6.36
C TRP A 94 6.35 -14.59 4.85
N GLN A 95 5.58 -13.66 4.28
CA GLN A 95 5.40 -13.49 2.86
C GLN A 95 6.37 -12.43 2.34
N LYS A 96 7.41 -12.87 1.63
CA LYS A 96 8.37 -11.96 0.98
C LYS A 96 7.80 -11.43 -0.32
N GLY A 97 8.12 -10.18 -0.63
CA GLY A 97 7.72 -9.55 -1.88
C GLY A 97 8.19 -8.11 -1.97
N LYS A 98 7.56 -7.36 -2.88
CA LYS A 98 7.87 -5.96 -3.14
C LYS A 98 6.66 -5.09 -2.87
N LEU A 99 6.87 -3.98 -2.17
CA LEU A 99 5.86 -2.98 -1.84
C LEU A 99 5.98 -1.76 -2.76
N ARG A 100 4.84 -1.20 -3.17
CA ARG A 100 4.74 0.05 -3.91
C ARG A 100 3.78 1.00 -3.20
N LEU A 101 4.13 2.28 -3.18
CA LEU A 101 3.30 3.36 -2.65
C LEU A 101 2.87 4.26 -3.81
N ASN A 102 1.58 4.51 -3.93
CA ASN A 102 1.05 5.60 -4.75
C ASN A 102 0.29 6.56 -3.83
N ALA A 103 0.62 7.84 -3.87
CA ALA A 103 -0.04 8.87 -3.08
C ALA A 103 -0.52 10.01 -3.97
N PHE A 104 -1.72 10.50 -3.71
CA PHE A 104 -2.34 11.65 -4.33
C PHE A 104 -2.48 12.75 -3.29
N ILE A 105 -1.87 13.90 -3.57
CA ILE A 105 -1.99 15.08 -2.72
C ILE A 105 -2.93 16.05 -3.43
N HIS A 106 -4.10 16.27 -2.84
CA HIS A 106 -5.06 17.25 -3.33
C HIS A 106 -4.70 18.61 -2.76
N ILE A 107 -4.33 19.53 -3.66
CA ILE A 107 -4.00 20.89 -3.28
C ILE A 107 -5.33 21.60 -2.98
N PRO A 108 -5.52 22.15 -1.77
CA PRO A 108 -6.73 22.83 -1.40
C PRO A 108 -6.75 24.18 -2.13
N ILE A 109 -7.47 24.21 -3.24
CA ILE A 109 -7.78 25.43 -3.95
C ILE A 109 -9.12 25.90 -3.40
N ALA A 110 -9.09 26.79 -2.41
CA ALA A 110 -10.30 27.37 -1.85
C ALA A 110 -10.28 28.88 -2.01
N ASP A 111 -11.39 29.41 -2.51
CA ASP A 111 -11.82 30.79 -2.34
C ASP A 111 -11.66 31.18 -0.87
N ARG A 112 -10.59 31.95 -0.58
CA ARG A 112 -10.29 32.90 0.53
C ARG A 112 -10.90 32.73 1.95
N GLN A 113 -11.70 31.72 2.27
CA GLN A 113 -12.52 31.65 3.49
C GLN A 113 -12.62 30.26 4.15
N GLN A 114 -11.96 29.22 3.64
CA GLN A 114 -11.86 27.94 4.38
C GLN A 114 -10.41 27.46 4.42
N ASN A 115 -9.90 27.31 5.64
CA ASN A 115 -8.66 26.59 5.96
C ASN A 115 -8.84 25.09 5.62
N LYS A 116 -8.94 24.76 4.34
CA LYS A 116 -8.91 23.36 3.91
C LYS A 116 -7.45 22.94 3.94
N HIS A 117 -7.11 22.08 4.89
CA HIS A 117 -5.83 21.36 4.87
C HIS A 117 -5.83 20.46 3.62
N GLY A 118 -4.70 20.38 2.92
CA GLY A 118 -4.56 19.47 1.78
C GLY A 118 -4.87 18.04 2.21
N ASN A 119 -5.64 17.34 1.39
CA ASN A 119 -5.97 15.93 1.63
C ASN A 119 -4.90 15.07 0.95
N ILE A 120 -4.41 14.07 1.68
CA ILE A 120 -3.49 13.06 1.16
C ILE A 120 -4.23 11.73 1.13
N GLU A 121 -4.39 11.20 -0.06
CA GLU A 121 -4.87 9.83 -0.28
C GLU A 121 -3.69 8.98 -0.71
N PHE A 122 -3.59 7.74 -0.23
CA PHE A 122 -2.54 6.84 -0.71
C PHE A 122 -3.01 5.39 -0.71
N THR A 123 -2.37 4.60 -1.57
CA THR A 123 -2.57 3.17 -1.72
C THR A 123 -1.24 2.45 -1.63
N LEU A 124 -1.23 1.31 -0.95
CA LEU A 124 -0.11 0.38 -0.95
C LEU A 124 -0.45 -0.79 -1.86
N GLU A 125 0.51 -1.19 -2.69
CA GLU A 125 0.39 -2.36 -3.55
C GLU A 125 1.54 -3.31 -3.28
N PHE A 126 1.28 -4.60 -3.35
CA PHE A 126 2.24 -5.65 -3.02
C PHE A 126 2.32 -6.67 -4.15
N CYS A 127 3.55 -7.09 -4.45
CA CYS A 127 3.85 -8.17 -5.39
C CYS A 127 4.62 -9.25 -4.61
N PRO A 128 4.03 -10.42 -4.30
CA PRO A 128 4.76 -11.48 -3.63
C PRO A 128 5.86 -12.03 -4.53
N ASP A 129 6.98 -12.43 -3.93
CA ASP A 129 8.01 -13.17 -4.64
C ASP A 129 7.46 -14.57 -5.00
N GLU A 130 7.67 -15.01 -6.24
CA GLU A 130 7.23 -16.33 -6.73
C GLU A 130 7.88 -17.45 -5.90
N SER A 131 7.24 -17.87 -4.81
CA SER A 131 7.55 -19.13 -4.11
C SER A 131 6.52 -19.59 -3.05
N GLN A 132 5.36 -18.93 -2.86
CA GLN A 132 4.37 -19.39 -1.86
C GLN A 132 3.19 -20.19 -2.43
N TYR A 133 3.10 -20.34 -3.77
CA TYR A 133 2.06 -21.14 -4.42
C TYR A 133 2.40 -22.63 -4.57
N HIS A 134 3.54 -23.09 -4.05
CA HIS A 134 3.84 -24.52 -3.94
C HIS A 134 3.76 -24.98 -2.48
N HIS A 135 2.56 -24.94 -1.90
CA HIS A 135 2.11 -26.15 -1.22
C HIS A 135 1.05 -26.74 -2.14
N PRO A 136 1.32 -27.86 -2.86
CA PRO A 136 0.20 -28.73 -3.15
C PRO A 136 -0.44 -28.98 -1.79
N VAL A 137 -1.77 -28.94 -1.70
CA VAL A 137 -2.50 -29.53 -0.59
C VAL A 137 -1.85 -30.90 -0.41
N SER A 138 -0.96 -31.05 0.57
CA SER A 138 -0.34 -32.35 0.81
C SER A 138 -1.54 -33.19 1.18
N GLU A 139 -1.88 -34.16 0.33
CA GLU A 139 -2.92 -35.14 0.63
C GLU A 139 -2.74 -35.49 2.10
N SER A 140 -3.77 -35.18 2.89
CA SER A 140 -3.66 -35.27 4.33
C SER A 140 -3.23 -36.71 4.65
N PRO A 141 -2.31 -36.97 5.58
CA PRO A 141 -2.03 -38.35 6.00
C PRO A 141 -3.29 -39.10 6.47
N LEU A 142 -4.39 -38.39 6.76
CA LEU A 142 -5.71 -38.95 6.98
C LEU A 142 -6.46 -39.42 5.72
N ASP A 143 -6.21 -38.84 4.55
CA ASP A 143 -6.81 -39.28 3.29
C ASP A 143 -6.21 -40.60 2.81
N ASP A 144 -4.93 -40.85 3.09
CA ASP A 144 -4.31 -42.17 2.90
C ASP A 144 -4.99 -43.23 3.76
N LEU A 145 -5.28 -42.91 5.04
CA LEU A 145 -6.02 -43.82 5.93
C LEU A 145 -7.45 -44.09 5.44
N ARG A 146 -8.14 -43.07 4.92
CA ARG A 146 -9.49 -43.23 4.34
C ARG A 146 -9.49 -44.12 3.10
N ARG A 147 -8.45 -44.03 2.25
CA ARG A 147 -8.30 -44.94 1.09
C ARG A 147 -8.04 -46.38 1.51
N ILE A 148 -7.24 -46.61 2.55
CA ILE A 148 -6.96 -47.96 3.06
C ILE A 148 -8.25 -48.60 3.58
N ILE A 149 -9.00 -47.88 4.43
CA ILE A 149 -10.25 -48.38 5.03
C ILE A 149 -11.29 -48.72 3.96
N ASN A 150 -11.49 -47.86 2.97
CA ASN A 150 -12.48 -48.09 1.91
C ASN A 150 -12.09 -49.21 0.92
N ASN A 151 -10.80 -49.53 0.80
CA ASN A 151 -10.33 -50.64 -0.04
C ASN A 151 -10.42 -51.98 0.69
N GLU A 152 -10.30 -52.00 2.03
CA GLU A 152 -10.47 -53.22 2.84
C GLU A 152 -11.94 -53.67 2.91
N GLU A 153 -12.91 -52.75 2.96
CA GLU A 153 -14.34 -53.11 2.96
C GLU A 153 -14.83 -53.73 1.64
N ASN A 154 -14.13 -53.50 0.52
CA ASN A 154 -14.52 -54.01 -0.79
C ASN A 154 -13.91 -55.38 -1.17
N THR A 155 -13.03 -55.94 -0.33
CA THR A 155 -12.40 -57.26 -0.59
C THR A 155 -12.99 -58.41 0.22
N ALA A 156 -14.03 -58.14 1.03
CA ALA A 156 -14.71 -59.13 1.88
C ALA A 156 -16.15 -59.49 1.44
N ASN A 157 -16.52 -59.25 0.17
CA ASN A 157 -17.77 -59.73 -0.43
C ASN A 157 -17.51 -60.64 -1.63
#